data_AF-B4IAR4-F1
#
_entry.id   AF-B4IAR4-F1
#
_cell.length_a   1.000
_cell.length_b   1.000
_cell.length_c   1.000
_cell.angle_alpha   90.00
_cell.angle_beta   90.00
_cell.angle_gamma   90.00
#
_symmetry.space_group_name_H-M   'P 1'
#
loop_
_entity.id
_entity.type
_entity.pdbx_description
1 polymer ?
#
loop_
_entity_poly.entity_id
_entity_poly.type
_entity_poly.pdbx_seq_one_letter_code
_entity_poly.pdbx_strand_id
1 'polypeptide(L)'
;MKESGLPVMIGHQTSFRIIARNVEAIPSIRNIQRTKRQCVFSDEQELLFYRYYTRRNCEAECDSMFFLRLCNCIPYYLPLIYPNASVCDVFHFECLNRAESQIFDLQSSQCKELCLTSCHDLIFFPDAFSTPFTQKDVKAQTNYLTNFSSEYIRKNLAVVNFFHTDHYFRSSVRTSYTGPTEYMGMLFIESLRS
;
A
#
# COMPACT_ATOMS: atom_id res chain seq x y z
N MET A 1 -0.24 5.56 -11.65
CA MET A 1 0.96 4.71 -11.81
C MET A 1 0.87 3.51 -10.87
N LYS A 2 0.92 2.28 -11.43
CA LYS A 2 0.63 1.01 -10.76
C LYS A 2 1.92 0.44 -10.12
N GLU A 3 2.44 1.11 -9.10
CA GLU A 3 3.79 0.84 -8.53
C GLU A 3 3.79 -0.22 -7.42
N SER A 4 3.15 -1.38 -7.62
CA SER A 4 3.19 -2.46 -6.60
C SER A 4 3.37 -3.85 -7.20
N GLY A 5 3.97 -3.94 -8.38
CA GLY A 5 4.42 -5.20 -8.97
C GLY A 5 5.92 -5.40 -8.77
N LEU A 6 6.35 -6.65 -8.58
CA LEU A 6 7.76 -7.03 -8.61
C LEU A 6 8.07 -7.63 -9.98
N PRO A 7 8.82 -6.94 -10.85
CA PRO A 7 9.20 -7.50 -12.15
C PRO A 7 10.17 -8.67 -11.95
N VAL A 8 9.98 -9.73 -12.72
CA VAL A 8 10.82 -10.95 -12.68
C VAL A 8 11.35 -11.21 -14.08
N MET A 9 12.63 -11.59 -14.17
CA MET A 9 13.28 -11.90 -15.43
C MET A 9 13.09 -13.36 -15.81
N ILE A 10 12.74 -13.60 -17.07
CA ILE A 10 12.74 -14.95 -17.67
C ILE A 10 14.18 -15.45 -17.82
N GLY A 11 14.36 -16.77 -17.80
CA GLY A 11 15.66 -17.44 -17.84
C GLY A 11 16.51 -17.30 -16.58
N HIS A 12 15.93 -16.73 -15.53
CA HIS A 12 16.60 -16.45 -14.26
C HIS A 12 15.83 -17.05 -13.08
N GLN A 13 16.58 -17.37 -12.03
CA GLN A 13 16.09 -17.59 -10.69
C GLN A 13 16.17 -16.26 -9.92
N THR A 14 15.02 -15.68 -9.60
CA THR A 14 14.92 -14.47 -8.77
C THR A 14 14.50 -14.84 -7.36
N SER A 15 15.34 -14.54 -6.38
CA SER A 15 15.03 -14.71 -4.96
C SER A 15 14.70 -13.35 -4.34
N PHE A 16 13.54 -13.24 -3.72
CA PHE A 16 13.09 -12.06 -2.99
C PHE A 16 13.24 -12.29 -1.50
N ARG A 17 14.09 -11.48 -0.86
CA ARG A 17 14.15 -11.34 0.59
C ARG A 17 13.02 -10.42 1.03
N ILE A 18 12.05 -10.93 1.78
CA ILE A 18 10.92 -10.14 2.28
C ILE A 18 11.23 -9.61 3.68
N ILE A 19 11.30 -8.29 3.81
CA ILE A 19 11.42 -7.59 5.09
C ILE A 19 10.06 -7.02 5.46
N ALA A 20 9.45 -7.55 6.52
CA ALA A 20 8.19 -7.03 7.06
C ALA A 20 8.46 -5.91 8.08
N ARG A 21 7.73 -4.80 7.96
CA ARG A 21 7.68 -3.75 8.99
C ARG A 21 6.24 -3.55 9.42
N ASN A 22 6.00 -3.70 10.71
CA ASN A 22 4.71 -3.43 11.32
C ASN A 22 4.76 -2.04 11.99
N VAL A 23 3.72 -1.25 11.81
CA VAL A 23 3.50 -0.02 12.56
C VAL A 23 2.15 -0.13 13.24
N GLU A 24 2.14 0.04 14.55
CA GLU A 24 0.93 -0.07 15.36
C GLU A 24 0.83 1.14 16.30
N ALA A 25 -0.39 1.56 16.60
CA ALA A 25 -0.64 2.62 17.54
C ALA A 25 -1.46 2.10 18.71
N ILE A 26 -1.09 2.49 19.93
CA ILE A 26 -1.80 2.00 21.13
C ILE A 26 -3.26 2.48 21.13
N PRO A 27 -4.22 1.65 21.58
CA PRO A 27 -5.64 2.04 21.58
C PRO A 27 -5.96 3.30 22.39
N SER A 28 -5.14 3.65 23.39
CA SER A 28 -5.37 4.83 24.24
C SER A 28 -5.27 6.17 23.50
N ILE A 29 -4.56 6.23 22.35
CA ILE A 29 -4.52 7.46 21.54
C ILE A 29 -5.80 7.67 20.71
N ARG A 30 -6.76 6.74 20.76
CA ARG A 30 -8.06 6.88 20.07
C ARG A 30 -8.81 8.14 20.50
N ASN A 31 -8.68 8.54 21.76
CA ASN A 31 -9.32 9.75 22.30
C ASN A 31 -8.68 11.05 21.79
N ILE A 32 -7.53 10.99 21.12
CA ILE A 32 -6.86 12.14 20.52
C ILE A 32 -7.43 12.37 19.12
N GLN A 33 -7.75 13.63 18.80
CA GLN A 33 -8.26 14.02 17.49
C GLN A 33 -7.33 13.56 16.35
N ARG A 34 -7.92 13.12 15.23
CA ARG A 34 -7.23 12.63 14.01
C ARG A 34 -6.09 13.54 13.57
N THR A 35 -6.33 14.85 13.54
CA THR A 35 -5.35 15.88 13.14
C THR A 35 -4.14 15.96 14.06
N LYS A 36 -4.28 15.62 15.35
CA LYS A 36 -3.16 15.61 16.30
C LYS A 36 -2.40 14.29 16.29
N ARG A 37 -3.10 13.15 16.15
CA ARG A 37 -2.46 11.82 16.15
C ARG A 37 -1.89 11.39 14.79
N GLN A 38 -2.32 12.03 13.69
CA GLN A 38 -1.80 11.81 12.33
C GLN A 38 -1.95 10.35 11.83
N CYS A 39 -2.92 9.59 12.35
CA CYS A 39 -3.31 8.26 11.87
C CYS A 39 -4.80 7.98 12.08
N VAL A 40 -5.32 6.97 11.38
CA VAL A 40 -6.74 6.56 11.40
C VAL A 40 -6.83 5.06 11.71
N PHE A 41 -7.69 4.69 12.64
CA PHE A 41 -8.02 3.29 12.90
C PHE A 41 -9.05 2.80 11.88
N SER A 42 -8.98 1.52 11.50
CA SER A 42 -9.78 0.96 10.40
C SER A 42 -11.29 1.02 10.62
N ASP A 43 -11.74 1.15 11.85
CA ASP A 43 -13.15 1.24 12.26
C ASP A 43 -13.66 2.69 12.43
N GLU A 44 -12.79 3.69 12.31
CA GLU A 44 -13.19 5.10 12.43
C GLU A 44 -13.60 5.72 11.10
N GLN A 45 -13.17 5.13 9.98
CA GLN A 45 -13.43 5.62 8.64
C GLN A 45 -13.80 4.45 7.73
N GLU A 46 -15.06 4.41 7.35
CA GLU A 46 -15.53 3.55 6.29
C GLU A 46 -15.21 4.20 4.93
N LEU A 47 -14.79 3.36 3.99
CA LEU A 47 -14.51 3.71 2.60
C LEU A 47 -15.71 3.27 1.74
N LEU A 48 -15.93 3.92 0.59
CA LEU A 48 -17.11 3.69 -0.26
C LEU A 48 -17.07 2.33 -0.97
N PHE A 49 -15.88 1.91 -1.40
CA PHE A 49 -15.66 0.69 -2.16
C PHE A 49 -14.87 -0.35 -1.37
N TYR A 50 -13.83 0.07 -0.64
CA TYR A 50 -12.96 -0.86 0.08
C TYR A 50 -13.48 -1.17 1.48
N ARG A 51 -13.38 -2.44 1.89
CA ARG A 51 -13.76 -2.86 3.25
C ARG A 51 -12.81 -2.36 4.34
N TYR A 52 -11.55 -2.14 4.00
CA TYR A 52 -10.49 -1.82 4.96
C TYR A 52 -9.85 -0.48 4.60
N TYR A 53 -9.75 0.40 5.60
CA TYR A 53 -9.04 1.66 5.46
C TYR A 53 -7.54 1.41 5.31
N THR A 54 -6.99 1.88 4.19
CA THR A 54 -5.55 2.13 4.04
C THR A 54 -5.40 3.48 3.35
N ARG A 55 -4.25 4.13 3.53
CA ARG A 55 -3.98 5.40 2.87
C ARG A 55 -4.16 5.30 1.35
N ARG A 56 -3.66 4.22 0.75
CA ARG A 56 -3.77 3.97 -0.70
C ARG A 56 -5.20 3.78 -1.16
N ASN A 57 -6.02 3.06 -0.38
CA ASN A 57 -7.43 2.86 -0.69
C ASN A 57 -8.20 4.18 -0.63
N CYS A 58 -7.93 5.01 0.39
CA CYS A 58 -8.52 6.35 0.52
C CYS A 58 -8.14 7.25 -0.67
N GLU A 59 -6.84 7.30 -1.02
CA GLU A 59 -6.36 8.08 -2.17
C GLU A 59 -6.98 7.61 -3.49
N ALA A 60 -7.18 6.29 -3.67
CA ALA A 60 -7.84 5.74 -4.86
C ALA A 60 -9.32 6.13 -4.97
N GLU A 61 -10.04 6.26 -3.85
CA GLU A 61 -11.42 6.77 -3.85
C GLU A 61 -11.46 8.27 -4.16
N CYS A 62 -10.53 9.05 -3.63
CA CYS A 62 -10.37 10.46 -4.00
C CYS A 62 -10.11 10.62 -5.52
N ASP A 63 -9.25 9.79 -6.10
CA ASP A 63 -9.00 9.79 -7.54
C ASP A 63 -10.25 9.40 -8.32
N SER A 64 -11.01 8.40 -7.87
CA SER A 64 -12.25 7.98 -8.51
C SER A 64 -13.31 9.08 -8.50
N MET A 65 -13.44 9.79 -7.38
CA MET A 65 -14.35 10.92 -7.24
C MET A 65 -13.92 12.10 -8.14
N PHE A 66 -12.62 12.32 -8.29
CA PHE A 66 -12.06 13.33 -9.19
C PHE A 66 -12.44 13.05 -10.66
N PHE A 67 -12.19 11.83 -11.15
CA PHE A 67 -12.53 11.45 -12.52
C PHE A 67 -14.04 11.44 -12.77
N LEU A 68 -14.83 10.96 -11.80
CA LEU A 68 -16.28 10.96 -11.91
C LEU A 68 -16.84 12.39 -12.03
N ARG A 69 -16.30 13.35 -11.27
CA ARG A 69 -16.76 14.75 -11.32
C ARG A 69 -16.39 15.46 -12.62
N LEU A 70 -15.21 15.18 -13.20
CA LEU A 70 -14.73 15.85 -14.41
C LEU A 70 -15.24 15.21 -15.70
N CYS A 71 -15.28 13.88 -15.76
CA CYS A 71 -15.55 13.12 -16.97
C CYS A 71 -16.84 12.28 -16.89
N ASN A 72 -17.56 12.30 -15.76
CA ASN A 72 -18.77 11.49 -15.50
C ASN A 72 -18.57 9.97 -15.66
N CYS A 73 -17.32 9.51 -15.62
CA CYS A 73 -16.97 8.11 -15.70
C CYS A 73 -15.73 7.82 -14.85
N ILE A 74 -15.55 6.56 -14.46
CA ILE A 74 -14.40 6.12 -13.67
C ILE A 74 -13.49 5.24 -14.54
N PRO A 75 -12.17 5.51 -14.62
CA PRO A 75 -11.21 4.65 -15.32
C PRO A 75 -11.24 3.20 -14.82
N TYR A 76 -11.05 2.24 -15.74
CA TYR A 76 -11.14 0.81 -15.44
C TYR A 76 -10.18 0.30 -14.35
N TYR A 77 -9.10 1.02 -14.05
CA TYR A 77 -8.11 0.66 -13.04
C TYR A 77 -8.41 1.24 -11.65
N LEU A 78 -9.45 2.08 -11.52
CA LEU A 78 -9.88 2.71 -10.27
C LEU A 78 -11.13 2.02 -9.69
N PRO A 79 -11.37 2.13 -8.37
CA PRO A 79 -12.53 1.54 -7.73
C PRO A 79 -13.84 2.22 -8.16
N LEU A 80 -14.88 1.42 -8.38
CA LEU A 80 -16.23 1.92 -8.67
C LEU A 80 -16.93 2.34 -7.36
N ILE A 81 -16.75 3.59 -6.96
CA ILE A 81 -17.26 4.14 -5.70
C ILE A 81 -18.79 4.20 -5.59
N TYR A 82 -19.52 4.16 -6.71
CA TYR A 82 -20.99 4.12 -6.73
C TYR A 82 -21.50 3.00 -7.65
N PRO A 83 -22.60 2.32 -7.29
CA PRO A 83 -23.16 1.23 -8.09
C PRO A 83 -23.74 1.71 -9.44
N ASN A 84 -24.08 2.99 -9.56
CA ASN A 84 -24.56 3.62 -10.78
C ASN A 84 -23.46 4.33 -11.59
N ALA A 85 -22.21 4.32 -11.12
CA ALA A 85 -21.10 4.93 -11.86
C ALA A 85 -20.70 4.06 -13.06
N SER A 86 -20.54 4.68 -14.23
CA SER A 86 -20.07 4.00 -15.43
C SER A 86 -18.55 3.95 -15.51
N VAL A 87 -18.02 2.85 -16.06
CA VAL A 87 -16.60 2.75 -16.42
C VAL A 87 -16.34 3.57 -17.68
N CYS A 88 -15.24 4.32 -17.72
CA CYS A 88 -14.85 5.07 -18.90
C CYS A 88 -14.50 4.14 -20.07
N ASP A 89 -15.09 4.41 -21.22
CA ASP A 89 -14.76 3.78 -22.50
C ASP A 89 -13.77 4.64 -23.32
N VAL A 90 -13.30 4.12 -24.45
CA VAL A 90 -12.30 4.75 -25.35
C VAL A 90 -12.72 6.16 -25.78
N PHE A 91 -14.01 6.42 -25.93
CA PHE A 91 -14.54 7.76 -26.28
C PHE A 91 -14.22 8.84 -25.24
N HIS A 92 -13.99 8.46 -23.98
CA HIS A 92 -13.70 9.39 -22.88
C HIS A 92 -12.21 9.65 -22.72
N PHE A 93 -11.35 9.06 -23.56
CA PHE A 93 -9.90 9.13 -23.44
C PHE A 93 -9.35 10.56 -23.48
N GLU A 94 -9.94 11.44 -24.29
CA GLU A 94 -9.55 12.86 -24.33
C GLU A 94 -9.81 13.56 -22.99
N CYS A 95 -10.96 13.26 -22.36
CA CYS A 95 -11.29 13.81 -21.05
C CYS A 95 -10.34 13.29 -19.96
N LEU A 96 -10.04 11.97 -19.99
CA LEU A 96 -9.10 11.36 -19.04
C LEU A 96 -7.72 11.99 -19.11
N ASN A 97 -7.16 12.17 -20.31
CA ASN A 97 -5.85 12.82 -20.48
C ASN A 97 -5.87 14.28 -19.99
N ARG A 98 -6.96 15.00 -20.24
CA ARG A 98 -7.12 16.38 -19.77
C ARG A 98 -7.22 16.43 -18.24
N ALA A 99 -7.98 15.53 -17.63
CA ALA A 99 -8.08 15.40 -16.19
C ALA A 99 -6.73 15.03 -15.55
N GLU A 100 -5.98 14.10 -16.15
CA GLU A 100 -4.63 13.76 -15.69
C GLU A 100 -3.66 14.93 -15.79
N SER A 101 -3.78 15.79 -16.81
CA SER A 101 -2.96 17.01 -16.92
C SER A 101 -3.26 18.05 -15.84
N GLN A 102 -4.44 17.98 -15.21
CA GLN A 102 -4.86 18.83 -14.09
C GLN A 102 -4.40 18.23 -12.74
N ILE A 103 -3.11 17.88 -12.65
CA ILE A 103 -2.46 17.20 -11.51
C ILE A 103 -2.73 17.90 -10.15
N PHE A 104 -3.08 19.19 -10.15
CA PHE A 104 -3.32 20.02 -8.98
C PHE A 104 -4.74 20.56 -8.87
N ASP A 105 -5.74 19.69 -9.04
CA ASP A 105 -7.09 20.08 -8.64
C ASP A 105 -7.19 20.24 -7.11
N LEU A 106 -7.70 21.40 -6.68
CA LEU A 106 -7.81 21.78 -5.27
C LEU A 106 -8.67 20.81 -4.46
N GLN A 107 -9.73 20.24 -5.05
CA GLN A 107 -10.58 19.30 -4.31
C GLN A 107 -9.93 17.92 -4.19
N SER A 108 -9.25 17.44 -5.23
CA SER A 108 -8.47 16.20 -5.14
C SER A 108 -7.32 16.32 -4.12
N SER A 109 -6.62 17.46 -4.09
CA SER A 109 -5.55 17.68 -3.11
C SER A 109 -6.09 17.71 -1.67
N GLN A 110 -7.19 18.43 -1.42
CA GLN A 110 -7.84 18.46 -0.12
C GLN A 110 -8.32 17.07 0.33
N CYS A 111 -8.85 16.26 -0.58
CA CYS A 111 -9.24 14.87 -0.28
C CYS A 111 -8.03 14.02 0.12
N LYS A 112 -6.93 14.12 -0.64
CA LYS A 112 -5.69 13.38 -0.35
C LYS A 112 -5.02 13.82 0.95
N GLU A 113 -5.15 15.10 1.34
CA GLU A 113 -4.66 15.60 2.64
C GLU A 113 -5.42 14.98 3.83
N LEU A 114 -6.70 14.62 3.65
CA LEU A 114 -7.50 13.94 4.67
C LEU A 114 -7.17 12.44 4.79
N CYS A 115 -6.55 11.85 3.75
CA CYS A 115 -6.11 10.45 3.72
C CYS A 115 -4.82 10.25 4.54
N LEU A 116 -4.97 10.27 5.86
CA LEU A 116 -3.89 9.94 6.80
C LEU A 116 -3.53 8.45 6.74
N THR A 117 -2.34 8.10 7.25
CA THR A 117 -1.92 6.68 7.35
C THR A 117 -2.80 5.88 8.31
N SER A 118 -2.89 4.57 8.10
CA SER A 118 -3.53 3.69 9.08
C SER A 118 -2.73 3.68 10.39
N CYS A 119 -3.42 3.61 11.53
CA CYS A 119 -2.78 3.40 12.83
C CYS A 119 -2.24 1.97 13.00
N HIS A 120 -2.71 1.03 12.18
CA HIS A 120 -2.18 -0.32 12.07
C HIS A 120 -1.82 -0.60 10.60
N ASP A 121 -0.54 -0.69 10.29
CA ASP A 121 -0.05 -0.84 8.93
C ASP A 121 1.07 -1.89 8.85
N LEU A 122 0.95 -2.80 7.88
CA LEU A 122 1.90 -3.88 7.63
C LEU A 122 2.47 -3.73 6.22
N ILE A 123 3.73 -3.34 6.13
CA ILE A 123 4.40 -3.05 4.87
C ILE A 123 5.52 -4.07 4.62
N PHE A 124 5.52 -4.65 3.43
CA PHE A 124 6.55 -5.58 2.98
C PHE A 124 7.53 -4.88 2.03
N PHE A 125 8.81 -4.96 2.35
CA PHE A 125 9.90 -4.46 1.54
C PHE A 125 10.67 -5.66 0.95
N PRO A 126 10.52 -5.93 -0.35
CA PRO A 126 11.21 -7.01 -1.02
C PRO A 126 12.57 -6.53 -1.57
N ASP A 127 13.65 -7.23 -1.22
CA ASP A 127 14.95 -7.08 -1.89
C ASP A 127 15.12 -8.22 -2.89
N ALA A 128 15.35 -7.89 -4.16
CA ALA A 128 15.45 -8.87 -5.24
C ALA A 128 16.91 -9.22 -5.56
N PHE A 129 17.18 -10.50 -5.73
CA PHE A 129 18.45 -11.00 -6.24
C PHE A 129 18.19 -12.00 -7.37
N SER A 130 18.83 -11.82 -8.53
CA SER A 130 18.55 -12.63 -9.73
C SER A 130 19.82 -13.31 -10.24
N THR A 131 19.74 -14.60 -10.53
CA THR A 131 20.82 -15.40 -11.11
C THR A 131 20.35 -16.16 -12.35
N PRO A 132 21.15 -16.23 -13.43
CA PRO A 132 20.77 -17.00 -14.62
C PRO A 132 20.78 -18.51 -14.32
N PHE A 133 19.96 -19.28 -15.05
CA PHE A 133 19.98 -20.74 -14.90
C PHE A 133 21.31 -21.36 -15.36
N THR A 134 21.93 -22.19 -14.51
CA THR A 134 23.14 -22.95 -14.84
C THR A 134 22.79 -24.21 -15.64
N GLN A 135 23.62 -24.55 -16.64
CA GLN A 135 23.41 -25.64 -17.61
C GLN A 135 23.23 -27.05 -16.99
N LYS A 136 23.62 -27.26 -15.73
CA LYS A 136 23.60 -28.57 -15.04
C LYS A 136 22.45 -28.75 -14.04
N ASP A 137 21.78 -27.67 -13.63
CA ASP A 137 20.95 -27.67 -12.42
C ASP A 137 19.46 -27.46 -12.66
N VAL A 138 19.01 -27.27 -13.91
CA VAL A 138 17.58 -27.39 -14.21
C VAL A 138 17.19 -28.87 -14.38
N LYS A 139 17.59 -29.70 -13.41
CA LYS A 139 16.85 -30.93 -13.16
C LYS A 139 15.53 -30.49 -12.59
N ALA A 140 14.54 -30.41 -13.48
CA ALA A 140 13.12 -30.41 -13.22
C ALA A 140 12.82 -31.01 -11.83
N GLN A 141 12.72 -30.15 -10.79
CA GLN A 141 12.40 -30.58 -9.43
C GLN A 141 10.97 -31.14 -9.36
N THR A 142 10.22 -31.06 -10.47
CA THR A 142 8.86 -31.54 -10.64
C THR A 142 8.75 -32.36 -11.93
N ASN A 143 8.00 -33.46 -11.89
CA ASN A 143 7.70 -34.31 -13.06
C ASN A 143 7.04 -33.54 -14.22
N TYR A 144 6.57 -32.31 -13.99
CA TYR A 144 6.01 -31.41 -14.99
C TYR A 144 7.08 -30.81 -15.93
N LEU A 145 8.29 -30.57 -15.43
CA LEU A 145 9.36 -29.90 -16.18
C LEU A 145 10.22 -30.86 -17.02
N THR A 146 10.04 -32.18 -16.88
CA THR A 146 10.81 -33.21 -17.61
C THR A 146 10.44 -33.31 -19.08
N ASN A 147 9.25 -32.81 -19.47
CA ASN A 147 8.74 -32.85 -20.83
C ASN A 147 9.20 -31.66 -21.70
N PHE A 148 9.92 -30.68 -21.12
CA PHE A 148 10.36 -29.48 -21.83
C PHE A 148 11.85 -29.52 -22.17
N SER A 149 12.19 -29.01 -23.36
CA SER A 149 13.60 -28.84 -23.79
C SER A 149 14.32 -27.82 -22.91
N SER A 150 15.63 -28.02 -22.70
CA SER A 150 16.50 -27.10 -21.95
C SER A 150 16.53 -25.68 -22.54
N GLU A 151 16.37 -25.52 -23.85
CA GLU A 151 16.24 -24.20 -24.48
C GLU A 151 14.93 -23.49 -24.16
N TYR A 152 13.82 -24.24 -24.13
CA TYR A 152 12.50 -23.70 -23.80
C TYR A 152 12.47 -23.18 -22.36
N ILE A 153 13.08 -23.93 -21.45
CA ILE A 153 13.26 -23.56 -20.06
C ILE A 153 14.04 -22.23 -19.93
N ARG A 154 15.15 -22.07 -20.67
CA ARG A 154 15.95 -20.84 -20.61
C ARG A 154 15.23 -19.60 -21.14
N LYS A 155 14.32 -19.76 -22.11
CA LYS A 155 13.61 -18.63 -22.73
C LYS A 155 12.27 -18.30 -22.08
N ASN A 156 11.60 -19.27 -21.44
CA ASN A 156 10.21 -19.10 -21.01
C ASN A 156 9.99 -19.35 -19.51
N LEU A 157 10.97 -19.88 -18.77
CA LEU A 157 10.81 -20.14 -17.34
C LEU A 157 11.44 -19.02 -16.51
N ALA A 158 10.75 -18.59 -15.46
CA ALA A 158 11.32 -17.82 -14.38
C ALA A 158 11.07 -18.58 -13.06
N VAL A 159 12.10 -18.72 -12.24
CA VAL A 159 11.96 -19.35 -10.92
C VAL A 159 11.95 -18.24 -9.88
N VAL A 160 10.90 -18.18 -9.07
CA VAL A 160 10.78 -17.18 -8.01
C VAL A 160 10.86 -17.87 -6.66
N ASN A 161 11.73 -17.38 -5.79
CA ASN A 161 11.82 -17.85 -4.41
C ASN A 161 11.56 -16.68 -3.45
N PHE A 162 10.69 -16.85 -2.46
CA PHE A 162 10.44 -15.86 -1.42
C PHE A 162 10.96 -16.39 -0.09
N PHE A 163 11.80 -15.61 0.60
CA PHE A 163 12.37 -16.01 1.88
C PHE A 163 12.46 -14.85 2.86
N HIS A 164 12.44 -15.18 4.14
CA HIS A 164 12.69 -14.26 5.25
C HIS A 164 14.07 -14.55 5.84
N THR A 165 14.85 -13.52 6.16
CA THR A 165 16.17 -13.70 6.82
C THR A 165 16.04 -14.04 8.29
N ASP A 166 14.99 -13.52 8.92
CA ASP A 166 14.79 -13.58 10.36
C ASP A 166 13.40 -14.15 10.68
N HIS A 167 13.29 -14.78 11.84
CA HIS A 167 12.01 -15.27 12.37
C HIS A 167 11.20 -14.20 13.11
N TYR A 168 11.72 -12.98 13.20
CA TYR A 168 11.07 -11.83 13.82
C TYR A 168 10.91 -10.69 12.81
N PHE A 169 9.90 -9.85 13.01
CA PHE A 169 9.72 -8.61 12.27
C PHE A 169 9.85 -7.42 13.22
N ARG A 170 10.37 -6.30 12.72
CA ARG A 170 10.47 -5.07 13.51
C ARG A 170 9.10 -4.41 13.55
N SER A 171 8.57 -4.21 14.75
CA SER A 171 7.35 -3.44 14.99
C SER A 171 7.70 -2.08 15.58
N SER A 172 7.06 -1.02 15.08
CA SER A 172 7.15 0.33 15.63
C SER A 172 5.80 0.68 16.26
N VAL A 173 5.81 0.90 17.58
CA VAL A 173 4.61 1.26 18.32
C VAL A 173 4.58 2.76 18.57
N ARG A 174 3.48 3.42 18.20
CA ARG A 174 3.24 4.85 18.47
C ARG A 174 2.42 5.02 19.74
N THR A 175 2.89 5.87 20.64
CA THR A 175 2.27 6.17 21.93
C THR A 175 2.10 7.68 22.10
N SER A 176 1.28 8.11 23.05
CA SER A 176 1.22 9.52 23.46
C SER A 176 2.55 9.96 24.08
N TYR A 177 3.03 11.15 23.72
CA TYR A 177 4.28 11.71 24.25
C TYR A 177 4.24 11.98 25.76
N THR A 178 3.07 12.27 26.30
CA THR A 178 2.87 12.55 27.73
C THR A 178 1.68 11.74 28.23
N GLY A 179 1.93 10.87 29.21
CA GLY A 179 0.88 10.12 29.90
C GLY A 179 0.08 10.99 30.88
N PRO A 180 -1.09 10.52 31.34
CA PRO A 180 -1.86 11.23 32.36
C PRO A 180 -1.07 11.48 33.64
N THR A 181 -0.24 10.52 34.04
CA THR A 181 0.63 10.60 35.24
C THR A 181 1.73 11.65 35.09
N GLU A 182 2.36 11.75 33.91
CA GLU A 182 3.37 12.77 33.62
C GLU A 182 2.76 14.17 33.55
N TYR A 183 1.57 14.28 32.94
CA TYR A 183 0.83 15.53 32.89
C TYR A 183 0.43 16.01 34.30
N MET A 184 -0.08 15.10 35.14
CA MET A 184 -0.39 15.41 36.54
C MET A 184 0.87 15.75 37.34
N GLY A 185 2.00 15.08 37.08
CA GLY A 185 3.29 15.41 37.68
C GLY A 185 3.74 16.84 37.35
N MET A 186 3.59 17.27 36.10
CA MET A 186 3.91 18.65 35.70
C MET A 186 3.00 19.67 36.38
N LEU A 187 1.69 19.40 36.47
CA LEU A 187 0.75 20.27 37.18
C LEU A 187 1.05 20.36 38.68
N PHE A 188 1.43 19.25 39.32
CA PHE A 188 1.84 19.25 40.74
C PHE A 188 3.09 20.10 40.98
N ILE A 189 4.07 20.03 40.08
CA ILE A 189 5.29 20.84 40.18
C ILE A 189 4.97 22.33 39.98
N GLU A 190 4.06 22.68 39.06
CA GLU A 190 3.58 24.07 38.91
C GLU A 190 2.82 24.57 40.14
N SER A 191 1.94 23.73 40.72
CA SER A 191 1.21 24.07 41.94
C SER A 191 2.09 24.22 43.19
N LEU A 192 3.28 23.61 43.21
CA LEU A 192 4.27 23.79 44.28
C LEU A 192 5.13 25.04 44.08
N ARG A 193 5.09 25.66 42.89
CA ARG A 193 5.86 26.86 42.54
C ARG A 193 5.06 28.16 42.76
N SER A 194 3.74 28.05 42.96
CA SER A 194 2.81 29.12 43.35
C SER A 194 2.57 29.15 44.85
#